data_AF-A0AAW7DAU3-F1
#
_entry.id   AF-A0AAW7DAU3-F1
#
_cell.length_a   1.000
_cell.length_b   1.000
_cell.length_c   1.000
_cell.angle_alpha   90.00
_cell.angle_beta   90.00
_cell.angle_gamma   90.00
#
_symmetry.space_group_name_H-M   'P 1'
#
loop_
_entity.id
_entity.type
_entity.pdbx_description
1 polymer ?
#
loop_
_entity_poly.entity_id
_entity_poly.type
_entity_poly.pdbx_seq_one_letter_code
_entity_poly.pdbx_strand_id
1 'polypeptide(L)'
;MTKSITAFIAMLMIFPIANADGKIFKESGINEAIIVPASEKRFSNDFDNDTIKQDTLSIEDEKLVGELIESSARKISTGVVSWYGDKFHGRKTASGEKYDKHELTAAHKSLPFGTKVKVTNIRNGKSVVVEINDRGPYAKSRVLDLSQAAFSEIGHTNTGVMKVEYEIIKSED
;
A
#
# COMPACT_ATOMS: atom_id res chain seq x y z
N MET A 1 -12.13 45.88 -26.34
CA MET A 1 -12.04 44.88 -25.25
C MET A 1 -12.05 43.49 -25.85
N THR A 2 -10.88 42.84 -25.75
CA THR A 2 -10.54 41.41 -25.84
C THR A 2 -11.29 40.52 -26.84
N LYS A 3 -10.61 40.26 -27.96
CA LYS A 3 -10.87 39.20 -28.94
C LYS A 3 -10.27 37.86 -28.44
N SER A 4 -11.05 36.79 -28.61
CA SER A 4 -10.71 35.38 -28.85
C SER A 4 -9.26 34.92 -28.58
N ILE A 5 -9.05 34.13 -27.53
CA ILE A 5 -7.90 33.23 -27.39
C ILE A 5 -8.41 31.82 -27.67
N THR A 6 -8.26 31.40 -28.92
CA THR A 6 -8.52 30.04 -29.37
C THR A 6 -7.37 29.17 -28.86
N ALA A 7 -7.66 28.29 -27.90
CA ALA A 7 -6.71 27.33 -27.37
C ALA A 7 -6.31 26.32 -28.46
N PHE A 8 -5.03 26.32 -28.81
CA PHE A 8 -4.37 25.34 -29.65
C PHE A 8 -4.23 24.04 -28.84
N ILE A 9 -5.17 23.12 -28.97
CA ILE A 9 -5.05 21.77 -28.39
C ILE A 9 -4.01 21.02 -29.23
N ALA A 10 -2.79 20.95 -28.71
CA ALA A 10 -1.75 20.09 -29.25
C ALA A 10 -2.16 18.62 -29.01
N MET A 11 -2.64 18.00 -30.09
CA MET A 11 -2.85 16.57 -30.23
C MET A 11 -1.47 15.87 -30.19
N LEU A 12 -1.04 15.45 -29.01
CA LEU A 12 0.17 14.64 -28.83
C LEU A 12 -0.15 13.20 -29.26
N MET A 13 -0.07 12.96 -30.58
CA MET A 13 0.05 11.64 -31.17
C MET A 13 1.37 11.03 -30.66
N ILE A 14 1.29 10.06 -29.76
CA ILE A 14 2.44 9.24 -29.37
C ILE A 14 2.71 8.30 -30.55
N PHE A 15 3.67 8.67 -31.40
CA PHE A 15 4.26 7.75 -32.36
C PHE A 15 5.10 6.71 -31.58
N PRO A 16 4.90 5.39 -31.78
CA PRO A 16 5.86 4.42 -31.33
C PRO A 16 7.14 4.57 -32.16
N ILE A 17 8.26 4.80 -31.50
CA ILE A 17 9.59 4.70 -32.10
C ILE A 17 9.82 3.22 -32.40
N ALA A 18 9.57 2.82 -33.64
CA ALA A 18 10.05 1.54 -34.16
C ALA A 18 11.48 1.74 -34.70
N ASN A 19 12.45 1.03 -34.13
CA ASN A 19 13.76 0.84 -34.73
C ASN A 19 13.67 -0.20 -35.86
N ALA A 20 14.53 -0.06 -36.87
CA ALA A 20 14.47 -0.69 -38.19
C ALA A 20 14.77 -2.21 -38.25
N ASP A 21 14.49 -2.95 -37.18
CA ASP A 21 15.01 -4.31 -36.99
C ASP A 21 13.91 -5.34 -36.68
N GLY A 22 12.65 -4.92 -36.56
CA GLY A 22 11.49 -5.82 -36.55
C GLY A 22 11.41 -6.86 -35.41
N LYS A 23 12.05 -6.64 -34.25
CA LYS A 23 11.98 -7.58 -33.12
C LYS A 23 11.19 -7.04 -31.93
N ILE A 24 10.09 -7.72 -31.62
CA ILE A 24 9.31 -7.59 -30.37
C ILE A 24 10.10 -8.28 -29.25
N PHE A 25 10.55 -7.54 -28.23
CA PHE A 25 11.15 -8.14 -27.02
C PHE A 25 10.23 -8.00 -25.81
N LYS A 26 10.10 -9.13 -25.12
CA LYS A 26 9.23 -9.45 -24.00
C LYS A 26 10.04 -9.25 -22.72
N GLU A 27 9.66 -8.30 -21.85
CA GLU A 27 10.31 -8.14 -20.54
C GLU A 27 9.63 -9.01 -19.49
N SER A 28 10.34 -10.05 -19.04
CA SER A 28 10.06 -10.75 -17.79
C SER A 28 11.37 -11.23 -17.18
N GLY A 29 11.75 -10.62 -16.06
CA GLY A 29 12.52 -11.22 -14.96
C GLY A 29 14.00 -11.49 -15.20
N ILE A 30 14.87 -10.59 -14.75
CA ILE A 30 16.29 -10.88 -14.53
C ILE A 30 16.50 -11.41 -13.10
N ASN A 31 16.94 -12.67 -13.02
CA ASN A 31 17.73 -13.23 -11.93
C ASN A 31 19.09 -13.62 -12.50
N GLU A 32 20.13 -13.31 -11.73
CA GLU A 32 21.51 -13.82 -11.76
C GLU A 32 22.58 -13.21 -12.69
N ALA A 33 23.64 -12.77 -11.99
CA ALA A 33 25.07 -12.75 -12.31
C ALA A 33 25.57 -11.81 -13.42
N ILE A 34 26.20 -10.71 -13.00
CA ILE A 34 27.22 -10.02 -13.81
C ILE A 34 28.53 -9.94 -13.01
N ILE A 35 29.50 -10.70 -13.52
CA ILE A 35 30.93 -10.70 -13.23
C ILE A 35 31.49 -9.31 -13.62
N VAL A 36 32.15 -8.63 -12.69
CA VAL A 36 32.77 -7.31 -12.94
C VAL A 36 34.25 -7.52 -13.32
N PRO A 37 34.74 -6.98 -14.45
CA PRO A 37 36.13 -7.08 -14.84
C PRO A 37 37.02 -6.13 -14.02
N ALA A 38 38.23 -6.61 -13.70
CA ALA A 38 39.25 -5.90 -12.97
C ALA A 38 39.84 -4.73 -13.79
N SER A 39 39.75 -3.52 -13.25
CA SER A 39 40.75 -2.48 -13.49
C SER A 39 40.85 -1.60 -12.25
N GLU A 40 42.02 -1.64 -11.60
CA GLU A 40 42.34 -0.95 -10.36
C GLU A 40 42.29 0.57 -10.53
N LYS A 41 41.47 1.25 -9.73
CA LYS A 41 41.87 2.54 -9.16
C LYS A 41 41.91 2.38 -7.66
N ARG A 42 43.13 2.30 -7.13
CA ARG A 42 43.44 2.39 -5.71
C ARG A 42 43.00 3.77 -5.24
N PHE A 43 41.82 3.84 -4.62
CA PHE A 43 41.48 4.94 -3.73
C PHE A 43 42.07 4.55 -2.37
N SER A 44 43.13 5.23 -1.94
CA SER A 44 43.66 5.07 -0.60
C SER A 44 42.56 5.48 0.39
N ASN A 45 42.22 4.57 1.30
CA ASN A 45 41.37 4.86 2.44
C ASN A 45 42.21 5.59 3.48
N ASP A 46 42.48 6.87 3.21
CA ASP A 46 42.86 7.82 4.26
C ASP A 46 41.56 8.43 4.78
N PHE A 47 40.79 7.61 5.50
CA PHE A 47 39.62 8.09 6.23
C PHE A 47 40.13 8.65 7.56
N ASP A 48 40.52 9.93 7.52
CA ASP A 48 40.88 10.69 8.71
C ASP A 48 39.67 10.72 9.67
N ASN A 49 39.80 10.00 10.77
CA ASN A 49 38.77 9.79 11.78
C ASN A 49 38.60 11.01 12.73
N ASP A 50 39.00 12.21 12.30
CA ASP A 50 39.15 13.40 13.15
C ASP A 50 38.18 14.54 12.79
N THR A 51 37.06 14.23 12.13
CA THR A 51 35.95 15.19 11.97
C THR A 51 34.60 14.51 12.18
N ILE A 52 34.49 13.70 13.23
CA ILE A 52 33.22 13.61 13.96
C ILE A 52 33.20 14.82 14.89
N LYS A 53 32.96 16.00 14.31
CA LYS A 53 32.51 17.13 15.11
C LYS A 53 31.12 16.78 15.61
N GLN A 54 30.98 16.89 16.93
CA GLN A 54 29.75 16.70 17.66
C GLN A 54 28.70 17.73 17.23
N ASP A 55 28.08 17.54 16.07
CA ASP A 55 26.73 18.00 15.85
C ASP A 55 25.82 16.97 16.52
N THR A 56 25.81 17.05 17.84
CA THR A 56 24.76 16.43 18.65
C THR A 56 23.47 17.14 18.28
N LEU A 57 22.72 16.54 17.34
CA LEU A 57 21.32 16.88 17.13
C LEU A 57 20.62 16.69 18.49
N SER A 58 20.06 17.78 18.98
CA SER A 58 19.49 17.89 20.32
C SER A 58 18.47 16.78 20.57
N ILE A 59 18.58 16.19 21.76
CA ILE A 59 17.80 15.04 22.26
C ILE A 59 16.39 15.51 22.60
N GLU A 60 15.60 15.78 21.56
CA GLU A 60 14.14 15.95 21.60
C GLU A 60 13.44 14.96 20.64
N ASP A 61 14.24 14.22 19.85
CA ASP A 61 13.80 13.46 18.67
C ASP A 61 13.92 11.93 18.78
N GLU A 62 14.24 11.33 19.94
CA GLU A 62 14.29 9.85 20.05
C GLU A 62 12.92 9.19 19.76
N LYS A 63 11.83 9.83 20.18
CA LYS A 63 10.47 9.37 19.87
C LYS A 63 10.17 9.48 18.38
N LEU A 64 10.58 10.58 17.74
CA LEU A 64 10.33 10.82 16.32
C LEU A 64 11.15 9.87 15.44
N VAL A 65 12.41 9.63 15.82
CA VAL A 65 13.28 8.64 15.18
C VAL A 65 12.73 7.23 15.39
N GLY A 66 12.23 6.91 16.58
CA GLY A 66 11.54 5.64 16.87
C GLY A 66 10.30 5.44 16.00
N GLU A 67 9.43 6.45 15.89
CA GLU A 67 8.21 6.42 15.07
C GLU A 67 8.53 6.29 13.57
N LEU A 68 9.57 6.98 13.09
CA LEU A 68 10.06 6.86 11.72
C LEU A 68 10.59 5.45 11.42
N ILE A 69 11.39 4.88 12.31
CA ILE A 69 11.90 3.51 12.18
C ILE A 69 10.74 2.51 12.19
N GLU A 70 9.79 2.64 13.12
CA GLU A 70 8.63 1.76 13.17
C GLU A 70 7.73 1.91 11.93
N SER A 71 7.56 3.14 11.41
CA SER A 71 6.84 3.37 10.16
C SER A 71 7.51 2.68 8.96
N SER A 72 8.83 2.67 8.91
CA SER A 72 9.59 2.00 7.86
C SER A 72 9.53 0.47 7.96
N ALA A 73 9.32 -0.06 9.16
CA ALA A 73 9.21 -1.48 9.43
C ALA A 73 7.78 -2.05 9.24
N ARG A 74 6.76 -1.19 9.08
CA ARG A 74 5.38 -1.65 8.88
C ARG A 74 5.25 -2.37 7.54
N LYS A 75 4.81 -3.63 7.58
CA LYS A 75 4.55 -4.42 6.38
C LYS A 75 3.24 -3.97 5.73
N ILE A 76 3.35 -3.06 4.76
CA ILE A 76 2.23 -2.63 3.93
C ILE A 76 2.01 -3.66 2.82
N SER A 77 0.76 -4.08 2.63
CA SER A 77 0.35 -4.98 1.56
C SER A 77 -0.72 -4.32 0.70
N THR A 78 -0.77 -4.64 -0.59
CA THR A 78 -1.79 -4.12 -1.51
C THR A 78 -2.79 -5.20 -1.88
N GLY A 79 -4.00 -4.80 -2.27
CA GLY A 79 -4.99 -5.75 -2.76
C GLY A 79 -6.31 -5.12 -3.16
N VAL A 80 -7.26 -5.97 -3.54
CA VAL A 80 -8.65 -5.57 -3.80
C VAL A 80 -9.50 -5.99 -2.62
N VAL A 81 -10.39 -5.11 -2.17
CA VAL A 81 -11.37 -5.40 -1.13
C VAL A 81 -12.78 -5.30 -1.68
N SER A 82 -13.70 -5.98 -1.02
CA SER A 82 -15.13 -5.77 -1.20
C SER A 82 -15.81 -5.57 0.16
N TRP A 83 -17.13 -5.67 0.21
CA TRP A 83 -17.89 -5.60 1.45
C TRP A 83 -19.00 -6.65 1.51
N TYR A 84 -19.40 -7.01 2.73
CA TYR A 84 -20.49 -7.95 2.99
C TYR A 84 -21.87 -7.33 2.75
N GLY A 85 -22.69 -7.95 1.90
CA GLY A 85 -24.07 -7.51 1.68
C GLY A 85 -24.99 -7.67 2.90
N ASP A 86 -26.08 -6.90 2.93
CA ASP A 86 -27.03 -6.82 4.05
C ASP A 86 -27.56 -8.18 4.55
N LYS A 87 -27.70 -9.16 3.66
CA LYS A 87 -28.18 -10.52 3.97
C LYS A 87 -27.34 -11.27 5.02
N PHE A 88 -26.13 -10.82 5.29
CA PHE A 88 -25.27 -11.44 6.29
C PHE A 88 -25.50 -10.89 7.69
N HIS A 89 -26.15 -9.74 7.84
CA HIS A 89 -26.34 -9.08 9.13
C HIS A 89 -27.02 -10.01 10.14
N GLY A 90 -26.48 -10.06 11.37
CA GLY A 90 -26.95 -10.91 12.46
C GLY A 90 -26.55 -12.40 12.38
N ARG A 91 -25.90 -12.84 11.29
CA ARG A 91 -25.37 -14.21 11.17
C ARG A 91 -24.05 -14.36 11.91
N LYS A 92 -23.74 -15.57 12.38
CA LYS A 92 -22.45 -15.85 13.01
C LYS A 92 -21.30 -15.75 12.00
N THR A 93 -20.24 -15.08 12.39
CA THR A 93 -18.93 -15.06 11.73
C THR A 93 -18.09 -16.28 12.18
N ALA A 94 -16.92 -16.45 11.59
CA ALA A 94 -15.98 -17.51 11.97
C ALA A 94 -15.34 -17.30 13.35
N SER A 95 -15.34 -16.09 13.92
CA SER A 95 -14.96 -15.87 15.33
C SER A 95 -16.05 -16.32 16.31
N GLY A 96 -17.29 -16.52 15.84
CA GLY A 96 -18.44 -16.89 16.66
C GLY A 96 -19.36 -15.70 17.01
N GLU A 97 -18.89 -14.48 16.82
CA GLU A 97 -19.68 -13.25 16.97
C GLU A 97 -20.74 -13.14 15.88
N LYS A 98 -21.77 -12.31 16.11
CA LYS A 98 -22.71 -11.97 15.03
C LYS A 98 -22.13 -10.85 14.19
N TYR A 99 -22.18 -10.99 12.88
CA TYR A 99 -21.82 -9.92 11.96
C TYR A 99 -22.78 -8.75 12.11
N ASP A 100 -22.24 -7.60 12.47
CA ASP A 100 -22.92 -6.32 12.41
C ASP A 100 -22.37 -5.50 11.24
N LYS A 101 -23.27 -5.00 10.39
CA LYS A 101 -22.90 -4.21 9.22
C LYS A 101 -22.49 -2.78 9.59
N HIS A 102 -22.86 -2.34 10.79
CA HIS A 102 -22.59 -1.01 11.34
C HIS A 102 -21.25 -0.94 12.08
N GLU A 103 -20.67 -2.09 12.44
CA GLU A 103 -19.38 -2.17 13.13
C GLU A 103 -18.18 -2.14 12.16
N LEU A 104 -17.02 -1.72 12.65
CA LEU A 104 -15.78 -1.65 11.85
C LEU A 104 -15.01 -2.98 11.88
N THR A 105 -15.51 -3.95 11.13
CA THR A 105 -14.97 -5.32 11.07
C THR A 105 -14.63 -5.74 9.65
N ALA A 106 -13.80 -6.79 9.52
CA ALA A 106 -13.44 -7.37 8.24
C ALA A 106 -13.16 -8.87 8.33
N ALA A 107 -13.22 -9.55 7.19
CA ALA A 107 -12.78 -10.92 7.02
C ALA A 107 -11.43 -11.00 6.33
N HIS A 108 -10.56 -11.88 6.85
CA HIS A 108 -9.28 -12.21 6.25
C HIS A 108 -9.01 -13.72 6.29
N LYS A 109 -8.24 -14.23 5.32
CA LYS A 109 -8.04 -15.68 5.14
C LYS A 109 -7.30 -16.32 6.31
N SER A 110 -6.29 -15.62 6.82
CA SER A 110 -5.31 -16.19 7.75
C SER A 110 -4.91 -15.28 8.90
N LEU A 111 -5.40 -14.04 8.97
CA LEU A 111 -5.03 -13.17 10.08
C LEU A 111 -5.73 -13.65 11.35
N PRO A 112 -5.06 -13.67 12.51
CA PRO A 112 -5.70 -13.99 13.78
C PRO A 112 -6.93 -13.11 14.02
N PHE A 113 -7.95 -13.67 14.66
CA PHE A 113 -9.09 -12.86 15.07
C PHE A 113 -8.65 -11.81 16.11
N GLY A 114 -9.30 -10.65 16.13
CA GLY A 114 -8.91 -9.50 16.95
C GLY A 114 -7.78 -8.65 16.35
N THR A 115 -7.12 -9.11 15.28
CA THR A 115 -6.09 -8.30 14.60
C THR A 115 -6.69 -7.00 14.10
N LYS A 116 -6.10 -5.86 14.46
CA LYS A 116 -6.45 -4.56 13.89
C LYS A 116 -5.68 -4.33 12.59
N VAL A 117 -6.39 -3.86 11.58
CA VAL A 117 -5.83 -3.57 10.26
C VAL A 117 -6.26 -2.18 9.84
N LYS A 118 -5.30 -1.32 9.48
CA LYS A 118 -5.60 -0.08 8.79
C LYS A 118 -5.72 -0.36 7.30
N VAL A 119 -6.81 0.06 6.69
CA VAL A 119 -7.10 -0.11 5.26
C VAL A 119 -7.22 1.27 4.63
N THR A 120 -6.42 1.55 3.61
CA THR A 120 -6.35 2.84 2.92
C THR A 120 -6.78 2.68 1.47
N ASN A 121 -7.78 3.44 1.05
CA ASN A 121 -8.18 3.50 -0.36
C ASN A 121 -7.17 4.33 -1.15
N ILE A 122 -6.45 3.68 -2.07
CA ILE A 122 -5.38 4.30 -2.86
C ILE A 122 -5.85 5.46 -3.74
N ARG A 123 -7.16 5.51 -4.07
CA ARG A 123 -7.70 6.52 -4.99
C ARG A 123 -7.93 7.86 -4.31
N ASN A 124 -8.36 7.85 -3.05
CA ASN A 124 -8.77 9.07 -2.34
C ASN A 124 -7.98 9.32 -1.05
N GLY A 125 -7.07 8.41 -0.67
CA GLY A 125 -6.24 8.52 0.53
C GLY A 125 -6.98 8.31 1.86
N LYS A 126 -8.29 8.05 1.84
CA LYS A 126 -9.06 7.79 3.07
C LYS A 126 -8.69 6.44 3.64
N SER A 127 -8.66 6.35 4.97
CA SER A 127 -8.36 5.10 5.67
C SER A 127 -9.36 4.81 6.79
N VAL A 128 -9.48 3.52 7.13
CA VAL A 128 -10.30 3.03 8.24
C VAL A 128 -9.55 1.92 8.96
N VAL A 129 -9.70 1.86 10.28
CA VAL A 129 -9.20 0.75 11.09
C VAL A 129 -10.32 -0.24 11.31
N VAL A 130 -10.06 -1.51 11.01
CA VAL A 130 -11.01 -2.61 11.19
C VAL A 130 -10.42 -3.71 12.05
N GLU A 131 -11.28 -4.45 12.72
CA GLU A 131 -10.92 -5.69 13.41
C GLU A 131 -11.24 -6.93 12.56
N ILE A 132 -10.31 -7.89 12.52
CA ILE A 132 -10.55 -9.17 11.87
C ILE A 132 -11.41 -10.06 12.78
N ASN A 133 -12.64 -10.36 12.38
CA ASN A 133 -13.52 -11.27 13.13
C ASN A 133 -14.18 -12.36 12.27
N ASP A 134 -13.80 -12.48 11.00
CA ASP A 134 -14.36 -13.49 10.09
C ASP A 134 -13.32 -14.06 9.11
N ARG A 135 -13.70 -15.10 8.36
CA ARG A 135 -12.85 -15.82 7.39
C ARG A 135 -13.34 -15.66 5.97
N GLY A 136 -12.38 -15.52 5.07
CA GLY A 136 -12.58 -15.16 3.67
C GLY A 136 -11.65 -14.01 3.30
N PRO A 137 -11.84 -13.34 2.17
CA PRO A 137 -12.71 -13.72 1.05
C PRO A 137 -12.20 -14.97 0.31
N TYR A 138 -13.12 -15.81 -0.18
CA TYR A 138 -12.75 -17.01 -0.97
C TYR A 138 -12.57 -16.72 -2.48
N ALA A 139 -12.99 -15.54 -2.94
CA ALA A 139 -12.70 -15.08 -4.29
C ALA A 139 -11.18 -14.79 -4.44
N LYS A 140 -10.56 -15.34 -5.49
CA LYS A 140 -9.09 -15.33 -5.67
C LYS A 140 -8.47 -13.94 -5.72
N SER A 141 -9.18 -12.93 -6.21
CA SER A 141 -8.67 -11.57 -6.40
C SER A 141 -8.80 -10.65 -5.17
N ARG A 142 -9.54 -11.07 -4.14
CA ARG A 142 -9.81 -10.22 -2.96
C ARG A 142 -8.91 -10.58 -1.79
N VAL A 143 -8.48 -9.57 -1.03
CA VAL A 143 -7.66 -9.72 0.18
C VAL A 143 -8.49 -9.59 1.46
N LEU A 144 -9.50 -8.71 1.47
CA LEU A 144 -10.42 -8.49 2.59
C LEU A 144 -11.86 -8.34 2.09
N ASP A 145 -12.82 -8.76 2.91
CA ASP A 145 -14.21 -8.34 2.80
C ASP A 145 -14.52 -7.47 4.04
N LEU A 146 -14.78 -6.18 3.82
CA LEU A 146 -15.08 -5.20 4.87
C LEU A 146 -16.56 -5.28 5.29
N SER A 147 -16.88 -4.78 6.49
CA SER A 147 -18.24 -4.42 6.82
C SER A 147 -18.76 -3.29 5.92
N GLN A 148 -20.08 -3.11 5.87
CA GLN A 148 -20.68 -2.03 5.08
C GLN A 148 -20.26 -0.66 5.60
N ALA A 149 -20.25 -0.47 6.93
CA ALA A 149 -19.77 0.75 7.58
C ALA A 149 -18.31 1.05 7.20
N ALA A 150 -17.39 0.10 7.41
CA ALA A 150 -15.98 0.29 7.11
C ALA A 150 -15.72 0.62 5.62
N PHE A 151 -16.41 -0.05 4.70
CA PHE A 151 -16.29 0.25 3.27
C PHE A 151 -16.79 1.66 2.92
N SER A 152 -17.82 2.14 3.63
CA SER A 152 -18.44 3.45 3.40
C SER A 152 -17.59 4.61 3.93
N GLU A 153 -16.75 4.38 4.94
CA GLU A 153 -15.79 5.37 5.44
C GLU A 153 -14.75 5.75 4.37
N ILE A 154 -14.28 4.76 3.61
CA ILE A 154 -13.18 4.93 2.65
C ILE A 154 -13.63 4.97 1.18
N GLY A 155 -14.92 4.75 0.88
CA GLY A 155 -15.46 4.81 -0.47
C GLY A 155 -16.98 4.71 -0.54
N HIS A 156 -17.51 4.45 -1.74
CA HIS A 156 -18.95 4.34 -1.95
C HIS A 156 -19.34 2.90 -2.20
N THR A 157 -20.27 2.34 -1.42
CA THR A 157 -20.75 0.94 -1.53
C THR A 157 -21.16 0.54 -2.95
N ASN A 158 -21.69 1.49 -3.75
CA ASN A 158 -22.05 1.31 -5.15
C ASN A 158 -20.87 0.89 -6.06
N THR A 159 -19.61 1.12 -5.68
CA THR A 159 -18.47 0.63 -6.46
C THR A 159 -18.27 -0.88 -6.32
N GLY A 160 -18.79 -1.49 -5.26
CA GLY A 160 -18.71 -2.92 -4.95
C GLY A 160 -17.32 -3.39 -4.50
N VAL A 161 -16.27 -2.94 -5.19
CA VAL A 161 -14.87 -3.24 -4.90
C VAL A 161 -14.00 -2.00 -4.97
N MET A 162 -12.84 -2.03 -4.31
CA MET A 162 -11.81 -1.00 -4.44
C MET A 162 -10.40 -1.57 -4.25
N LYS A 163 -9.40 -0.91 -4.84
CA LYS A 163 -7.99 -1.20 -4.56
C LYS A 163 -7.56 -0.47 -3.29
N VAL A 164 -6.81 -1.14 -2.44
CA VAL A 164 -6.36 -0.62 -1.15
C VAL A 164 -4.91 -0.99 -0.87
N GLU A 165 -4.31 -0.21 0.01
CA GLU A 165 -3.20 -0.64 0.86
C GLU A 165 -3.74 -1.02 2.22
N TYR A 166 -3.14 -2.02 2.87
CA TYR A 166 -3.49 -2.37 4.24
C TYR A 166 -2.25 -2.79 5.03
N GLU A 167 -2.29 -2.51 6.33
CA GLU A 167 -1.22 -2.83 7.26
C GLU A 167 -1.78 -3.26 8.61
N ILE A 168 -1.09 -4.19 9.27
CA ILE A 168 -1.40 -4.59 10.63
C ILE A 168 -0.90 -3.49 11.56
N ILE A 169 -1.77 -3.02 12.45
CA ILE A 169 -1.43 -2.04 13.49
C ILE A 169 -1.22 -2.81 14.79
N LYS A 170 -0.07 -2.57 15.43
CA LYS A 170 0.16 -3.02 16.80
C LYS A 170 -0.63 -2.12 17.73
N SER A 171 -1.32 -2.69 18.71
CA SER A 171 -1.75 -1.92 19.87
C SER A 171 -0.50 -1.57 20.68
N GLU A 172 -0.38 -0.31 21.07
CA GLU A 172 0.49 0.06 22.19
C GLU A 172 -0.24 -0.44 23.46
N ASP A 173 0.39 -1.35 24.20
CA ASP A 173 -0.11 -1.87 25.48
C ASP A 173 0.20 -0.90 26.63
#